data_AF-A0A0D2GR32-F1
#
_entry.id   AF-A0A0D2GR32-F1
#
_cell.length_a   1.000
_cell.length_b   1.000
_cell.length_c   1.000
_cell.angle_alpha   90.00
_cell.angle_beta   90.00
_cell.angle_gamma   90.00
#
_symmetry.space_group_name_H-M   'P 1'
#
loop_
_entity.id
_entity.type
_entity.pdbx_description
1 polymer ?
#
loop_
_entity_poly.entity_id
_entity_poly.type
_entity_poly.pdbx_seq_one_letter_code
_entity_poly.pdbx_strand_id
1 'polypeptide(L)'
;MASIPRTIAGPPSVTRIPLFLAPAFARPSTITATSSTPIIRSYATQKEEKKSHTNWALHARPKIDRNKKRGVSAIRRTGPRSMRGLWKYPLPVPVARDHRGTAAEYAESADHGLWGFFDKSKQALLAPDDESSHGRAWTYKELSVKSFEDLHKLYWVCVKEQNRTLTREKERQRLRAGYGEVESEERVAVVRETMSLIREVLIDRQLSYNQARTLVGQREVADILGEPQSVLEDDNSSDQMETMSQRR
;
A
#
# COMPACT_ATOMS: atom_id res chain seq x y z
N MET A 1 30.30 -15.53 7.95
CA MET A 1 30.07 -15.16 6.53
C MET A 1 29.30 -13.85 6.51
N ALA A 2 29.96 -12.75 6.13
CA ALA A 2 29.47 -11.39 6.30
C ALA A 2 28.62 -10.95 5.09
N SER A 3 27.40 -10.50 5.34
CA SER A 3 26.47 -9.95 4.35
C SER A 3 26.66 -8.44 4.21
N ILE A 4 26.97 -8.00 3.00
CA ILE A 4 27.07 -6.58 2.59
C ILE A 4 25.66 -6.08 2.21
N PRO A 5 25.16 -4.95 2.74
CA PRO A 5 23.95 -4.33 2.20
C PRO A 5 24.32 -3.43 1.01
N ARG A 6 23.75 -3.71 -0.17
CA ARG A 6 23.79 -2.79 -1.32
C ARG A 6 22.72 -1.71 -1.15
N THR A 7 23.15 -0.48 -0.87
CA THR A 7 22.34 0.74 -0.96
C THR A 7 22.37 1.25 -2.41
N ILE A 8 21.22 1.17 -3.09
CA ILE A 8 20.99 1.83 -4.39
C ILE A 8 20.34 3.18 -4.09
N ALA A 9 21.14 4.24 -4.07
CA ALA A 9 20.64 5.61 -4.07
C ALA A 9 20.50 6.10 -5.52
N GLY A 10 19.26 6.12 -6.02
CA GLY A 10 18.91 6.80 -7.27
C GLY A 10 18.82 8.32 -7.07
N PRO A 11 19.13 9.14 -8.08
CA PRO A 11 19.04 10.59 -7.96
C PRO A 11 17.56 11.02 -7.85
N PRO A 12 17.25 12.12 -7.13
CA PRO A 12 15.89 12.64 -7.08
C PRO A 12 15.48 13.13 -8.47
N SER A 13 14.50 12.47 -9.07
CA SER A 13 13.78 12.97 -10.25
C SER A 13 13.05 14.25 -9.86
N VAL A 14 13.61 15.39 -10.25
CA VAL A 14 12.95 16.69 -10.11
C VAL A 14 11.82 16.75 -11.13
N THR A 15 10.64 16.28 -10.74
CA THR A 15 9.40 16.52 -11.48
C THR A 15 9.10 18.02 -11.43
N ARG A 16 9.54 18.75 -12.46
CA ARG A 16 9.10 20.13 -12.73
C ARG A 16 7.61 20.07 -13.09
N ILE A 17 6.77 20.19 -12.06
CA ILE A 17 5.34 20.45 -12.22
C ILE A 17 5.23 21.75 -13.06
N PRO A 18 4.54 21.73 -14.21
CA PRO A 18 4.34 22.95 -14.96
C PRO A 18 3.55 23.94 -14.08
N LEU A 19 4.11 25.15 -13.89
CA LEU A 19 3.66 26.23 -13.01
C LEU A 19 2.20 26.73 -13.21
N PHE A 20 1.40 26.10 -14.07
CA PHE A 20 -0.01 26.47 -14.28
C PHE A 20 -1.02 25.68 -13.42
N LEU A 21 -0.56 24.75 -12.56
CA LEU A 21 -1.42 23.82 -11.81
C LEU A 21 -1.45 24.03 -10.27
N ALA A 22 -0.90 25.13 -9.74
CA ALA A 22 -0.97 25.40 -8.30
C ALA A 22 -2.23 26.22 -7.93
N PRO A 23 -3.10 25.73 -7.01
CA PRO A 23 -4.14 26.54 -6.40
C PRO A 23 -3.50 27.47 -5.36
N ALA A 24 -3.43 28.76 -5.67
CA ALA A 24 -2.86 29.77 -4.77
C ALA A 24 -3.87 30.18 -3.69
N PHE A 25 -3.96 29.40 -2.61
CA PHE A 25 -4.41 29.87 -1.30
C PHE A 25 -3.18 30.26 -0.48
N ALA A 26 -2.64 31.44 -0.72
CA ALA A 26 -1.65 32.08 0.16
C ALA A 26 -2.11 33.51 0.44
N ARG A 27 -2.42 33.77 1.71
CA ARG A 27 -2.85 35.08 2.25
C ARG A 27 -1.75 36.12 2.02
N PRO A 28 -2.07 37.37 1.62
CA PRO A 28 -1.06 38.41 1.48
C PRO A 28 -0.61 38.89 2.86
N SER A 29 0.66 38.73 3.17
CA SER A 29 1.34 39.49 4.22
C SER A 29 1.50 40.94 3.77
N THR A 30 1.08 41.86 4.63
CA THR A 30 1.27 43.30 4.52
C THR A 30 2.76 43.64 4.44
N ILE A 31 3.21 44.20 3.32
CA ILE A 31 4.54 44.82 3.20
C ILE A 31 4.35 46.26 2.73
N THR A 32 4.83 47.16 3.59
CA THR A 32 4.88 48.61 3.47
C THR A 32 5.62 49.03 2.21
N ALA A 33 4.99 49.90 1.40
CA ALA A 33 5.57 50.45 0.18
C ALA A 33 6.62 51.52 0.51
N THR A 34 7.89 51.25 0.22
CA THR A 34 8.94 52.28 0.13
C THR A 34 9.10 52.72 -1.31
N SER A 35 8.87 54.01 -1.56
CA SER A 35 9.07 54.68 -2.84
C SER A 35 10.54 54.61 -3.28
N SER A 36 10.82 53.86 -4.36
CA SER A 36 12.10 53.92 -5.06
C SER A 36 11.92 54.59 -6.42
N THR A 37 12.68 55.66 -6.62
CA THR A 37 12.78 56.55 -7.78
C THR A 37 12.96 55.85 -9.13
N PRO A 38 12.45 56.40 -10.26
CA PRO A 38 12.75 55.87 -11.58
C PRO A 38 14.18 56.27 -12.01
N ILE A 39 15.06 55.27 -12.18
CA ILE A 39 16.34 55.45 -12.89
C ILE A 39 16.02 55.67 -14.37
N ILE A 40 16.14 56.92 -14.81
CA ILE A 40 16.14 57.32 -16.22
C ILE A 40 17.44 56.82 -16.84
N ARG A 41 17.36 55.72 -17.59
CA ARG A 41 18.49 55.21 -18.39
C ARG A 41 18.46 55.90 -19.76
N SER A 42 19.12 57.05 -19.88
CA SER A 42 19.40 57.69 -21.16
C SER A 42 20.50 56.92 -21.89
N TYR A 43 20.12 56.16 -22.91
CA TYR A 43 21.07 55.62 -23.89
C TYR A 43 21.30 56.70 -24.95
N ALA A 44 22.31 57.55 -24.73
CA ALA A 44 22.88 58.39 -25.77
C ALA A 44 23.68 57.49 -26.73
N THR A 45 23.10 57.17 -27.88
CA THR A 45 23.82 56.53 -28.99
C THR A 45 24.69 57.58 -29.67
N GLN A 46 26.01 57.40 -29.62
CA GLN A 46 26.93 58.19 -30.42
C GLN A 46 26.63 57.98 -31.91
N LYS A 47 26.48 59.10 -32.62
CA LYS A 47 26.20 59.15 -34.05
C LYS A 47 27.54 59.04 -34.78
N GLU A 48 28.00 57.80 -35.01
CA GLU A 48 29.12 57.57 -35.94
C GLU A 48 28.64 57.80 -37.38
N GLU A 49 29.20 58.81 -38.03
CA GLU A 49 29.10 59.05 -39.46
C GLU A 49 29.95 58.02 -40.20
N LYS A 50 29.35 56.91 -40.62
CA LYS A 50 29.96 56.00 -41.61
C LYS A 50 29.06 55.88 -42.82
N LYS A 51 29.59 56.45 -43.91
CA LYS A 51 29.08 56.39 -45.27
C LYS A 51 28.91 54.93 -45.71
N SER A 52 27.95 54.74 -46.60
CA SER A 52 27.93 53.74 -47.67
C SER A 52 27.18 52.42 -47.41
N HIS A 53 26.27 52.16 -48.34
CA HIS A 53 25.45 50.96 -48.58
C HIS A 53 24.25 50.75 -47.65
N THR A 54 23.13 51.31 -48.11
CA THR A 54 21.75 51.03 -47.69
C THR A 54 21.47 49.52 -47.70
N ASN A 55 21.78 48.82 -46.62
CA ASN A 55 21.25 47.48 -46.35
C ASN A 55 19.77 47.63 -45.97
N TRP A 56 18.89 47.68 -46.98
CA TRP A 56 17.43 47.65 -46.78
C TRP A 56 16.99 46.48 -45.87
N ALA A 57 17.78 45.40 -45.85
CA ALA A 57 17.64 44.26 -44.96
C ALA A 57 17.78 44.55 -43.45
N LEU A 58 18.51 45.60 -43.03
CA LEU A 58 18.64 46.00 -41.62
C LEU A 58 17.49 46.91 -41.14
N HIS A 59 16.75 47.52 -42.08
CA HIS A 59 15.55 48.31 -41.79
C HIS A 59 14.25 47.49 -41.80
N ALA A 60 14.31 46.24 -42.29
CA ALA A 60 13.25 45.25 -42.14
C ALA A 60 13.19 44.71 -40.71
N ARG A 61 12.89 45.59 -39.74
CA ARG A 61 12.69 45.19 -38.34
C ARG A 61 11.49 44.23 -38.29
N PRO A 62 11.60 43.08 -37.60
CA PRO A 62 10.45 42.20 -37.46
C PRO A 62 9.34 43.00 -36.75
N LYS A 63 8.25 43.31 -37.44
CA LYS A 63 7.04 43.99 -36.90
C LYS A 63 6.34 43.20 -35.78
N ILE A 64 6.91 42.06 -35.38
CA ILE A 64 6.32 41.08 -34.47
C ILE A 64 7.09 41.13 -33.15
N ASP A 65 6.37 41.36 -32.05
CA ASP A 65 6.93 41.30 -30.70
C ASP A 65 7.53 39.91 -30.42
N ARG A 66 8.80 39.88 -30.00
CA ARG A 66 9.52 38.64 -29.66
C ARG A 66 8.95 37.97 -28.41
N ASN A 67 8.37 38.73 -27.47
CA ASN A 67 7.81 38.17 -26.24
C ASN A 67 6.31 37.89 -26.39
N LYS A 68 5.97 36.67 -26.81
CA LYS A 68 4.57 36.23 -27.00
C LYS A 68 3.73 36.25 -25.71
N LYS A 69 4.34 36.17 -24.53
CA LYS A 69 3.67 36.14 -23.21
C LYS A 69 3.78 37.47 -22.45
N ARG A 70 4.22 38.55 -23.09
CA ARG A 70 4.30 39.88 -22.46
C ARG A 70 2.95 40.27 -21.88
N GLY A 71 2.94 40.62 -20.60
CA GLY A 71 1.73 41.06 -19.90
C GLY A 71 0.67 39.97 -19.73
N VAL A 72 1.00 38.68 -19.88
CA VAL A 72 0.05 37.57 -19.67
C VAL A 72 0.42 36.82 -18.40
N SER A 73 -0.50 36.77 -17.43
CA SER A 73 -0.34 35.96 -16.22
C SER A 73 -1.66 35.31 -15.78
N ALA A 74 -1.63 34.01 -15.51
CA ALA A 74 -2.81 33.27 -15.04
C ALA A 74 -3.15 33.61 -13.59
N ILE A 75 -2.14 33.73 -12.72
CA ILE A 75 -2.31 34.04 -11.29
C ILE A 75 -2.96 35.43 -11.10
N ARG A 76 -2.55 36.43 -11.89
CA ARG A 76 -3.15 37.79 -11.83
C ARG A 76 -4.36 37.97 -12.74
N ARG A 77 -4.88 36.87 -13.33
CA ARG A 77 -6.07 36.87 -14.18
C ARG A 77 -6.01 37.90 -15.34
N THR A 78 -4.83 38.10 -15.95
CA THR A 78 -4.64 39.18 -16.96
C THR A 78 -5.35 38.90 -18.29
N GLY A 79 -5.78 37.66 -18.52
CA GLY A 79 -6.43 37.25 -19.78
C GLY A 79 -5.45 37.00 -20.93
N PRO A 80 -5.93 36.46 -22.06
CA PRO A 80 -5.10 36.18 -23.23
C PRO A 80 -4.70 37.47 -23.93
N ARG A 81 -3.45 37.53 -24.43
CA ARG A 81 -2.94 38.69 -25.17
C ARG A 81 -3.69 38.95 -26.48
N SER A 82 -4.20 37.90 -27.13
CA SER A 82 -4.88 37.97 -28.42
C SER A 82 -6.24 37.30 -28.32
N MET A 83 -7.28 38.06 -28.64
CA MET A 83 -8.68 37.64 -28.54
C MET A 83 -9.08 36.93 -29.84
N ARG A 84 -8.55 35.74 -30.11
CA ARG A 84 -8.90 34.98 -31.33
C ARG A 84 -9.87 33.84 -31.03
N GLY A 85 -10.88 33.70 -31.89
CA GLY A 85 -11.75 32.52 -32.07
C GLY A 85 -12.63 32.14 -30.88
N LEU A 86 -12.02 31.59 -29.83
CA LEU A 86 -12.72 30.92 -28.73
C LEU A 86 -13.11 31.87 -27.59
N TRP A 87 -12.54 33.08 -27.54
CA TRP A 87 -12.85 34.07 -26.50
C TRP A 87 -14.31 34.58 -26.54
N LYS A 88 -15.01 34.35 -27.66
CA LYS A 88 -16.44 34.71 -27.83
C LYS A 88 -17.36 33.81 -26.99
N TYR A 89 -16.94 32.60 -26.64
CA TYR A 89 -17.79 31.64 -25.94
C TYR A 89 -17.51 31.66 -24.43
N PRO A 90 -18.55 31.55 -23.58
CA PRO A 90 -18.34 31.39 -22.14
C PRO A 90 -17.55 30.11 -21.89
N LEU A 91 -16.64 30.15 -20.91
CA LEU A 91 -15.87 28.97 -20.53
C LEU A 91 -16.81 27.87 -20.01
N PRO A 92 -16.66 26.61 -20.45
CA PRO A 92 -17.48 25.52 -19.93
C PRO A 92 -17.16 25.32 -18.45
N VAL A 93 -18.19 25.26 -17.61
CA VAL A 93 -18.07 24.98 -16.19
C VAL A 93 -18.06 23.47 -16.00
N PRO A 94 -16.94 22.85 -15.55
CA PRO A 94 -16.92 21.42 -15.30
C PRO A 94 -17.77 21.10 -14.08
N VAL A 95 -18.43 19.94 -14.12
CA VAL A 95 -18.97 19.27 -12.92
C VAL A 95 -17.76 18.93 -12.04
N ALA A 96 -17.61 19.64 -10.92
CA ALA A 96 -16.57 19.35 -9.95
C ALA A 96 -16.71 17.91 -9.45
N ARG A 97 -15.57 17.32 -9.12
CA ARG A 97 -15.46 15.90 -8.83
C ARG A 97 -16.33 15.51 -7.64
N ASP A 98 -16.51 16.42 -6.68
CA ASP A 98 -17.24 16.17 -5.44
C ASP A 98 -18.73 15.91 -5.66
N HIS A 99 -19.31 16.39 -6.77
CA HIS A 99 -20.71 16.12 -7.14
C HIS A 99 -20.85 14.98 -8.15
N ARG A 100 -19.73 14.36 -8.56
CA ARG A 100 -19.80 13.03 -9.13
C ARG A 100 -19.98 12.09 -7.94
N GLY A 101 -21.18 11.52 -7.79
CA GLY A 101 -21.33 10.33 -6.96
C GLY A 101 -20.35 9.23 -7.40
N THR A 102 -20.36 8.10 -6.71
CA THR A 102 -19.65 6.90 -7.17
C THR A 102 -19.91 6.70 -8.67
N ALA A 103 -18.85 6.75 -9.48
CA ALA A 103 -18.99 6.62 -10.93
C ALA A 103 -19.75 5.31 -11.21
N ALA A 104 -20.66 5.33 -12.19
CA ALA A 104 -21.50 4.17 -12.51
C ALA A 104 -20.68 2.89 -12.73
N GLU A 105 -19.47 3.04 -13.27
CA GLU A 105 -18.47 1.98 -13.45
C GLU A 105 -18.11 1.22 -12.15
N TYR A 106 -18.24 1.86 -10.99
CA TYR A 106 -17.93 1.26 -9.69
C TYR A 106 -19.16 0.72 -8.95
N ALA A 107 -20.38 0.88 -9.49
CA ALA A 107 -21.60 0.42 -8.83
C ALA A 107 -21.59 -1.10 -8.58
N GLU A 108 -20.98 -1.87 -9.48
CA GLU A 108 -20.88 -3.33 -9.39
C GLU A 108 -19.69 -3.82 -8.54
N SER A 109 -18.89 -2.91 -7.96
CA SER A 109 -17.66 -3.26 -7.21
C SER A 109 -17.90 -3.73 -5.76
N ALA A 110 -19.07 -4.29 -5.48
CA ALA A 110 -19.44 -4.76 -4.14
C ALA A 110 -18.47 -5.84 -3.62
N ASP A 111 -18.01 -6.73 -4.51
CA ASP A 111 -17.10 -7.85 -4.19
C ASP A 111 -15.65 -7.55 -4.60
N HIS A 112 -15.24 -6.28 -4.49
CA HIS A 112 -13.86 -5.91 -4.77
C HIS A 112 -12.89 -6.43 -3.69
N GLY A 113 -11.75 -6.98 -4.12
CA GLY A 113 -10.74 -7.53 -3.21
C GLY A 113 -10.17 -6.53 -2.19
N LEU A 114 -10.17 -5.23 -2.50
CA LEU A 114 -9.76 -4.19 -1.53
C LEU A 114 -10.70 -4.06 -0.34
N TRP A 115 -11.96 -4.53 -0.43
CA TRP A 115 -12.84 -4.62 0.73
C TRP A 115 -12.31 -5.57 1.80
N GLY A 116 -11.34 -6.43 1.46
CA GLY A 116 -10.64 -7.26 2.44
C GLY A 116 -9.86 -6.49 3.51
N PHE A 117 -9.48 -5.23 3.27
CA PHE A 117 -8.81 -4.36 4.25
C PHE A 117 -9.76 -3.66 5.22
N PHE A 118 -11.06 -3.75 4.96
CA PHE A 118 -12.10 -3.18 5.80
C PHE A 118 -12.90 -4.28 6.48
N ASP A 119 -13.68 -3.88 7.47
CA ASP A 119 -14.60 -4.74 8.17
C ASP A 119 -15.81 -5.09 7.31
N LYS A 120 -16.66 -6.01 7.78
CA LYS A 120 -17.88 -6.41 7.06
C LYS A 120 -18.82 -5.23 6.79
N SER A 121 -18.81 -4.22 7.66
CA SER A 121 -19.54 -2.96 7.51
C SER A 121 -18.96 -2.02 6.45
N LYS A 122 -17.78 -2.33 5.89
CA LYS A 122 -17.04 -1.52 4.91
C LYS A 122 -16.72 -0.10 5.41
N GLN A 123 -16.69 0.10 6.72
CA GLN A 123 -16.31 1.36 7.34
C GLN A 123 -14.79 1.47 7.48
N ALA A 124 -14.26 2.67 7.30
CA ALA A 124 -12.82 2.94 7.40
C ALA A 124 -12.32 2.99 8.85
N LEU A 125 -13.21 3.35 9.79
CA LEU A 125 -12.96 3.36 11.22
C LEU A 125 -14.06 2.56 11.91
N LEU A 126 -13.72 1.91 13.02
CA LEU A 126 -14.66 1.29 13.95
C LEU A 126 -14.75 2.12 15.23
N ALA A 127 -15.85 1.95 15.97
CA ALA A 127 -15.95 2.50 17.31
C ALA A 127 -14.94 1.79 18.25
N PRO A 128 -14.32 2.48 19.21
CA PRO A 128 -13.38 1.87 20.15
C PRO A 128 -13.96 0.63 20.87
N ASP A 129 -15.25 0.67 21.22
CA ASP A 129 -15.96 -0.46 21.83
C ASP A 129 -15.95 -1.72 20.93
N ASP A 130 -16.16 -1.52 19.62
CA ASP A 130 -16.11 -2.61 18.63
C ASP A 130 -14.67 -3.14 18.46
N GLU A 131 -13.66 -2.25 18.50
CA GLU A 131 -12.26 -2.67 18.39
C GLU A 131 -11.78 -3.49 19.60
N SER A 132 -12.19 -3.05 20.79
CA SER A 132 -11.93 -3.72 22.07
C SER A 132 -12.67 -5.05 22.19
N SER A 133 -13.78 -5.23 21.47
CA SER A 133 -14.56 -6.48 21.43
C SER A 133 -13.84 -7.63 20.66
N HIS A 134 -12.72 -8.11 21.20
CA HIS A 134 -12.03 -9.31 20.73
C HIS A 134 -11.87 -10.34 21.84
N GLY A 135 -11.72 -11.60 21.44
CA GLY A 135 -11.46 -12.70 22.37
C GLY A 135 -9.98 -12.80 22.74
N ARG A 136 -9.65 -13.78 23.59
CA ARG A 136 -8.26 -14.10 23.93
C ARG A 136 -7.47 -14.67 22.74
N ALA A 137 -6.14 -14.64 22.86
CA ALA A 137 -5.25 -15.39 21.99
C ALA A 137 -5.48 -16.92 22.12
N TRP A 138 -5.23 -17.63 21.01
CA TRP A 138 -5.07 -19.08 20.99
C TRP A 138 -3.95 -19.52 21.92
N THR A 139 -4.15 -20.63 22.63
CA THR A 139 -3.10 -21.21 23.49
C THR A 139 -2.29 -22.25 22.74
N TYR A 140 -1.02 -22.45 23.16
CA TYR A 140 -0.13 -23.46 22.59
C TYR A 140 -0.77 -24.86 22.53
N LYS A 141 -1.42 -25.28 23.62
CA LYS A 141 -2.11 -26.58 23.73
C LYS A 141 -3.23 -26.77 22.72
N GLU A 142 -3.95 -25.70 22.38
CA GLU A 142 -5.04 -25.75 21.39
C GLU A 142 -4.49 -25.85 19.96
N LEU A 143 -3.38 -25.15 19.69
CA LEU A 143 -2.74 -25.12 18.38
C LEU A 143 -1.98 -26.42 18.08
N SER A 144 -1.38 -27.07 19.09
CA SER A 144 -0.58 -28.29 18.90
C SER A 144 -1.37 -29.46 18.32
N VAL A 145 -2.67 -29.54 18.61
CA VAL A 145 -3.60 -30.59 18.14
C VAL A 145 -4.08 -30.35 16.69
N LYS A 146 -3.90 -29.16 16.12
CA LYS A 146 -4.41 -28.82 14.78
C LYS A 146 -3.54 -29.37 13.64
N SER A 147 -4.17 -29.63 12.50
CA SER A 147 -3.46 -30.02 11.27
C SER A 147 -2.59 -28.88 10.74
N PHE A 148 -1.58 -29.19 9.91
CA PHE A 148 -0.75 -28.17 9.27
C PHE A 148 -1.58 -27.21 8.40
N GLU A 149 -2.51 -27.75 7.61
CA GLU A 149 -3.38 -26.97 6.71
C GLU A 149 -4.25 -25.98 7.49
N ASP A 150 -4.78 -26.38 8.65
CA ASP A 150 -5.60 -25.49 9.49
C ASP A 150 -4.76 -24.39 10.13
N LEU A 151 -3.56 -24.71 10.62
CA LEU A 151 -2.63 -23.71 11.15
C LEU A 151 -2.21 -22.70 10.07
N HIS A 152 -1.98 -23.17 8.84
CA HIS A 152 -1.62 -22.31 7.72
C HIS A 152 -2.77 -21.38 7.32
N LYS A 153 -4.01 -21.89 7.25
CA LYS A 153 -5.20 -21.07 7.01
C LYS A 153 -5.41 -20.04 8.12
N LEU A 154 -5.29 -20.47 9.39
CA LEU A 154 -5.41 -19.59 10.55
C LEU A 154 -4.35 -18.48 10.52
N TYR A 155 -3.11 -18.80 10.17
CA TYR A 155 -2.04 -17.82 10.03
C TYR A 155 -2.42 -16.71 9.01
N TRP A 156 -2.98 -17.08 7.86
CA TRP A 156 -3.47 -16.10 6.88
C TRP A 156 -4.67 -15.29 7.37
N VAL A 157 -5.55 -15.87 8.19
CA VAL A 157 -6.63 -15.11 8.87
C VAL A 157 -6.02 -14.06 9.82
N CYS A 158 -4.99 -14.42 10.58
CA CYS A 158 -4.28 -13.50 11.48
C CYS A 158 -3.63 -12.35 10.70
N VAL A 159 -2.94 -12.65 9.59
CA VAL A 159 -2.32 -11.63 8.73
C VAL A 159 -3.36 -10.66 8.15
N LYS A 160 -4.51 -11.18 7.70
CA LYS A 160 -5.61 -10.32 7.21
C LYS A 160 -6.15 -9.42 8.31
N GLU A 161 -6.35 -9.96 9.50
CA GLU A 161 -6.85 -9.20 10.65
C GLU A 161 -5.86 -8.11 11.11
N GLN A 162 -4.57 -8.44 11.14
CA GLN A 162 -3.51 -7.49 11.39
C GLN A 162 -3.53 -6.36 10.36
N ASN A 163 -3.63 -6.68 9.06
CA ASN A 163 -3.68 -5.69 8.00
C ASN A 163 -4.92 -4.79 8.10
N ARG A 164 -6.08 -5.33 8.47
CA ARG A 164 -7.30 -4.54 8.72
C ARG A 164 -7.11 -3.55 9.86
N THR A 165 -6.57 -4.03 10.99
CA THR A 165 -6.36 -3.20 12.18
C THR A 165 -5.34 -2.09 11.90
N LEU A 166 -4.22 -2.39 11.23
CA LEU A 166 -3.24 -1.39 10.80
C LEU A 166 -3.80 -0.39 9.79
N THR A 167 -4.72 -0.82 8.91
CA THR A 167 -5.40 0.10 7.97
C THR A 167 -6.26 1.11 8.74
N ARG A 168 -7.03 0.63 9.72
CA ARG A 168 -7.85 1.48 10.60
C ARG A 168 -6.99 2.46 11.40
N GLU A 169 -5.90 1.97 12.01
CA GLU A 169 -4.94 2.81 12.76
C GLU A 169 -4.34 3.91 11.87
N LYS A 170 -3.95 3.57 10.64
CA LYS A 170 -3.38 4.54 9.71
C LYS A 170 -4.39 5.62 9.32
N GLU A 171 -5.64 5.24 9.08
CA GLU A 171 -6.70 6.20 8.77
C GLU A 171 -7.06 7.05 9.99
N ARG A 172 -7.05 6.48 11.20
CA ARG A 172 -7.22 7.23 12.46
C ARG A 172 -6.15 8.30 12.62
N GLN A 173 -4.87 7.95 12.41
CA GLN A 173 -3.75 8.90 12.46
C GLN A 173 -3.90 10.01 11.42
N ARG A 174 -4.34 9.67 10.20
CA ARG A 174 -4.58 10.62 9.11
C ARG A 174 -5.70 11.60 9.44
N LEU A 175 -6.83 11.10 9.94
CA LEU A 175 -8.01 11.89 10.31
C LEU A 175 -7.86 12.59 11.67
N ARG A 176 -6.85 12.22 12.47
CA ARG A 176 -6.66 12.68 13.86
C ARG A 176 -7.90 12.43 14.70
N ALA A 177 -8.51 11.25 14.56
CA ALA A 177 -9.81 10.93 15.16
C ALA A 177 -9.76 10.72 16.70
N GLY A 178 -8.59 10.81 17.34
CA GLY A 178 -8.43 10.73 18.79
C GLY A 178 -8.28 9.29 19.27
N TYR A 179 -9.21 8.85 20.12
CA TYR A 179 -9.18 7.57 20.83
C TYR A 179 -9.23 6.33 19.91
N GLY A 180 -8.93 5.16 20.48
CA GLY A 180 -8.92 3.87 19.78
C GLY A 180 -7.52 3.27 19.54
N GLU A 181 -6.45 4.05 19.77
CA GLU A 181 -5.06 3.59 19.54
C GLU A 181 -4.72 2.38 20.42
N VAL A 182 -5.02 2.46 21.71
CA VAL A 182 -4.76 1.39 22.69
C VAL A 182 -5.51 0.11 22.31
N GLU A 183 -6.79 0.23 21.97
CA GLU A 183 -7.65 -0.88 21.58
C GLU A 183 -7.15 -1.57 20.31
N SER A 184 -6.64 -0.77 19.35
CA SER A 184 -6.03 -1.30 18.13
C SER A 184 -4.68 -1.98 18.39
N GLU A 185 -3.86 -1.44 19.29
CA GLU A 185 -2.57 -2.02 19.69
C GLU A 185 -2.76 -3.34 20.44
N GLU A 186 -3.70 -3.40 21.39
CA GLU A 186 -4.07 -4.61 22.13
C GLU A 186 -4.53 -5.71 21.18
N ARG A 187 -5.43 -5.38 20.24
CA ARG A 187 -5.90 -6.33 19.23
C ARG A 187 -4.75 -6.87 18.37
N VAL A 188 -3.83 -6.00 17.93
CA VAL A 188 -2.65 -6.40 17.17
C VAL A 188 -1.71 -7.27 18.02
N ALA A 189 -1.54 -6.97 19.30
CA ALA A 189 -0.72 -7.75 20.22
C ALA A 189 -1.27 -9.18 20.38
N VAL A 190 -2.58 -9.33 20.60
CA VAL A 190 -3.27 -10.64 20.67
C VAL A 190 -3.08 -11.42 19.38
N VAL A 191 -3.27 -10.79 18.21
CA VAL A 191 -3.08 -11.47 16.91
C VAL A 191 -1.61 -11.90 16.74
N ARG A 192 -0.64 -11.05 17.08
CA ARG A 192 0.80 -11.39 16.99
C ARG A 192 1.19 -12.53 17.92
N GLU A 193 0.62 -12.58 19.12
CA GLU A 193 0.83 -13.69 20.06
C GLU A 193 0.40 -15.02 19.42
N THR A 194 -0.79 -15.05 18.80
CA THR A 194 -1.26 -16.26 18.11
C THR A 194 -0.36 -16.67 16.95
N MET A 195 0.17 -15.70 16.20
CA MET A 195 1.12 -15.97 15.11
C MET A 195 2.45 -16.54 15.64
N SER A 196 2.95 -16.02 16.77
CA SER A 196 4.15 -16.56 17.43
C SER A 196 3.95 -17.99 17.90
N LEU A 197 2.82 -18.28 18.53
CA LEU A 197 2.49 -19.62 19.01
C LEU A 197 2.32 -20.63 17.86
N ILE A 198 1.72 -20.22 16.73
CA ILE A 198 1.68 -21.05 15.52
C ILE A 198 3.10 -21.40 15.05
N ARG A 199 4.01 -20.42 15.03
CA ARG A 199 5.41 -20.65 14.67
C ARG A 199 6.10 -21.62 15.63
N GLU A 200 5.90 -21.45 16.93
CA GLU A 200 6.48 -22.32 17.95
C GLU A 200 5.98 -23.77 17.83
N VAL A 201 4.67 -23.98 17.63
CA VAL A 201 4.09 -25.32 17.42
C VAL A 201 4.68 -26.01 16.20
N LEU A 202 4.88 -25.28 15.09
CA LEU A 202 5.47 -25.84 13.88
C LEU A 202 6.95 -26.22 14.08
N ILE A 203 7.71 -25.40 14.80
CA ILE A 203 9.10 -25.71 15.15
C ILE A 203 9.17 -26.94 16.05
N ASP A 204 8.33 -27.00 17.09
CA ASP A 204 8.33 -28.11 18.05
C ASP A 204 7.93 -29.44 17.41
N ARG A 205 6.95 -29.42 16.49
CA ARG A 205 6.57 -30.61 15.71
C ARG A 205 7.71 -31.13 14.84
N GLN A 206 8.44 -30.24 14.16
CA GLN A 206 9.60 -30.62 13.35
C GLN A 206 10.73 -31.16 14.23
N LEU A 207 10.98 -30.55 15.39
CA LEU A 207 11.96 -31.01 16.35
C LEU A 207 11.60 -32.40 16.90
N SER A 208 10.35 -32.59 17.31
CA SER A 208 9.81 -33.87 17.79
C SER A 208 9.93 -34.97 16.73
N TYR A 209 9.62 -34.67 15.47
CA TYR A 209 9.79 -35.62 14.36
C TYR A 209 11.26 -35.99 14.14
N ASN A 210 12.16 -35.01 14.15
CA ASN A 210 13.60 -35.26 14.00
C ASN A 210 14.14 -36.12 15.16
N GLN A 211 13.74 -35.82 16.40
CA GLN A 211 14.07 -36.60 17.59
C GLN A 211 13.55 -38.03 17.47
N ALA A 212 12.28 -38.22 17.12
CA ALA A 212 11.70 -39.55 16.91
C ALA A 212 12.45 -40.33 15.82
N ARG A 213 12.82 -39.68 14.71
CA ARG A 213 13.61 -40.31 13.64
C ARG A 213 15.01 -40.73 14.11
N THR A 214 15.67 -39.91 14.94
CA THR A 214 16.96 -40.27 15.55
C THR A 214 16.81 -41.44 16.51
N LEU A 215 15.74 -41.47 17.32
CA LEU A 215 15.45 -42.55 18.27
C LEU A 215 15.17 -43.88 17.56
N VAL A 216 14.39 -43.89 16.47
CA VAL A 216 14.14 -45.11 15.67
C VAL A 216 15.44 -45.70 15.08
N GLY A 217 16.46 -44.87 14.84
CA GLY A 217 17.78 -45.35 14.40
C GLY A 217 18.61 -46.02 15.51
N GLN A 218 18.21 -45.86 16.78
CA GLN A 218 18.86 -46.51 17.91
C GLN A 218 18.31 -47.94 18.06
N ARG A 219 19.21 -48.93 18.18
CA ARG A 219 18.85 -50.36 18.24
C ARG A 219 17.82 -50.67 19.32
N GLU A 220 17.99 -50.11 20.52
CA GLU A 220 17.11 -50.33 21.66
C GLU A 220 15.64 -49.99 21.34
N VAL A 221 15.42 -48.86 20.67
CA VAL A 221 14.06 -48.41 20.29
C VAL A 221 13.54 -49.21 19.11
N ALA A 222 14.42 -49.58 18.16
CA ALA A 222 14.05 -50.44 17.04
C ALA A 222 13.60 -51.83 17.52
N ASP A 223 14.24 -52.39 18.55
CA ASP A 223 13.87 -53.66 19.16
C ASP A 223 12.54 -53.56 19.93
N ILE A 224 12.28 -52.43 20.60
CA ILE A 224 10.98 -52.18 21.29
C ILE A 224 9.84 -51.98 20.28
N LEU A 225 10.07 -51.22 19.21
CA LEU A 225 9.07 -50.99 18.16
C LEU A 225 8.90 -52.20 17.23
N GLY A 226 9.88 -53.10 17.20
CA GLY A 226 9.87 -54.37 16.48
C GLY A 226 9.04 -55.44 17.17
N GLU A 227 7.86 -55.08 17.69
CA GLU A 227 6.91 -56.02 18.27
C GLU A 227 6.58 -57.16 17.27
N PRO A 228 6.46 -58.40 17.77
CA PRO A 228 6.66 -59.60 16.97
C PRO A 228 5.53 -59.80 15.95
N GLN A 229 5.90 -60.06 14.71
CA GLN A 229 4.99 -60.46 13.62
C GLN A 229 4.33 -61.85 13.83
N SER A 230 4.08 -62.32 15.05
CA SER A 230 3.80 -63.74 15.33
C SER A 230 2.45 -64.05 16.00
N VAL A 231 1.40 -63.24 15.84
CA VAL A 231 0.08 -63.55 16.46
C VAL A 231 -1.11 -63.51 15.47
N LEU A 232 -0.88 -63.44 14.15
CA LEU A 232 -1.99 -63.37 13.17
C LEU A 232 -1.96 -64.46 12.07
N GLU A 233 -1.11 -65.48 12.17
CA GLU A 233 -1.02 -66.52 11.12
C GLU A 233 -1.49 -67.93 11.52
N ASP A 234 -1.83 -68.20 12.78
CA ASP A 234 -2.12 -69.59 13.23
C ASP A 234 -3.61 -69.97 13.37
N ASP A 235 -4.56 -69.03 13.29
CA ASP A 235 -5.99 -69.35 13.50
C ASP A 235 -6.76 -69.73 12.22
N ASN A 236 -6.17 -69.65 11.03
CA ASN A 236 -6.88 -69.86 9.75
C ASN A 236 -6.79 -71.30 9.20
N SER A 237 -6.16 -72.23 9.92
CA SER A 237 -6.01 -73.64 9.51
C SER A 237 -6.92 -74.61 10.28
N SER A 238 -7.52 -74.18 11.38
CA SER A 238 -8.46 -74.97 12.21
C SER A 238 -9.85 -75.07 11.58
N ASP A 239 -10.34 -73.98 10.97
CA ASP A 239 -11.71 -73.90 10.42
C ASP A 239 -11.90 -74.69 9.11
N GLN A 240 -10.81 -75.05 8.42
CA GLN A 240 -10.89 -75.83 7.18
C GLN A 240 -11.03 -77.34 7.44
N MET A 241 -10.69 -77.84 8.64
CA MET A 241 -10.85 -79.26 8.96
C MET A 241 -12.23 -79.62 9.55
N GLU A 242 -12.93 -78.67 10.19
CA GLU A 242 -14.30 -78.91 10.68
C GLU A 242 -15.34 -78.96 9.54
N THR A 243 -15.12 -78.25 8.44
CA THR A 243 -16.05 -78.22 7.30
C THR A 243 -15.97 -79.46 6.39
N MET A 244 -14.86 -80.22 6.42
CA MET A 244 -14.71 -81.48 5.67
C MET A 244 -15.25 -82.71 6.42
N SER A 245 -15.37 -82.66 7.75
CA SER A 245 -15.92 -83.77 8.55
C SER A 245 -17.46 -83.82 8.57
N GLN A 246 -18.15 -82.79 8.09
CA GLN A 246 -19.62 -82.72 8.06
C GLN A 246 -20.24 -83.00 6.67
N ARG A 247 -19.44 -83.45 5.69
CA ARG A 247 -19.87 -83.71 4.29
C ARG A 247 -19.78 -85.17 3.83
N ARG A 248 -19.68 -86.14 4.74
CA ARG A 248 -19.87 -87.58 4.45
C ARG A 248 -21.02 -88.12 5.26
#